data_AF-A0A9P5XHI3-F1
#
_entry.id   AF-A0A9P5XHI3-F1
#
_cell.length_a   1.000
_cell.length_b   1.000
_cell.length_c   1.000
_cell.angle_alpha   90.00
_cell.angle_beta   90.00
_cell.angle_gamma   90.00
#
_symmetry.space_group_name_H-M   'P 1'
#
loop_
_entity.id
_entity.type
_entity.pdbx_description
1 polymer ?
#
loop_
_entity_poly.entity_id
_entity_poly.type
_entity_poly.pdbx_seq_one_letter_code
_entity_poly.pdbx_strand_id
1 'polypeptide(L)'
;MSSAIPSQILEDGEKIKSMAADLAMAIINSSNHTASVAQELQVEAATDLAMAVVGSSNLAMSIVREVLQAASATAVIPHSAKPIMVHYKDRVVAMGRQQLTTIGRLNVLQYLKDRLDVGNLGVSLYGTFVGNEGEFVEVDVNAWEEFVPQIVQLQLRVREIRMTEHVLVS
;
A
#
# COMPACT_ATOMS: atom_id res chain seq x y z
N MET A 1 22.55 29.97 39.94
CA MET A 1 23.05 28.60 40.18
C MET A 1 22.82 27.83 38.89
N SER A 2 23.89 27.51 38.16
CA SER A 2 23.80 26.86 36.85
C SER A 2 23.55 25.36 37.05
N SER A 3 22.36 24.90 36.68
CA SER A 3 21.98 23.49 36.72
C SER A 3 22.65 22.78 35.54
N ALA A 4 23.87 22.29 35.75
CA ALA A 4 24.52 21.40 34.79
C ALA A 4 23.68 20.12 34.67
N ILE A 5 23.16 19.85 33.48
CA ILE A 5 22.49 18.59 33.17
C ILE A 5 23.53 17.47 33.39
N PRO A 6 23.24 16.46 34.23
CA PRO A 6 24.16 15.37 34.49
C PRO A 6 24.60 14.71 33.17
N SER A 7 25.91 14.60 32.95
CA SER A 7 26.52 14.09 31.71
C SER A 7 25.98 12.71 31.29
N GLN A 8 25.56 11.90 32.26
CA GLN A 8 24.92 10.60 32.06
C GLN A 8 23.59 10.67 31.30
N ILE A 9 22.80 11.73 31.47
CA ILE A 9 21.52 11.92 30.77
C ILE A 9 21.75 12.22 29.28
N LEU A 10 22.85 12.91 28.96
CA LEU A 10 23.25 13.16 27.57
C LEU A 10 23.73 11.87 26.88
N GLU A 11 24.53 11.07 27.58
CA GLU A 11 25.05 9.78 27.08
C GLU A 11 23.92 8.77 26.81
N ASP A 12 22.96 8.68 27.73
CA ASP A 12 21.78 7.83 27.56
C ASP A 12 20.87 8.33 26.41
N GLY A 13 20.79 9.65 26.22
CA GLY A 13 20.05 10.26 25.13
C GLY A 13 20.63 9.96 23.73
N GLU A 14 21.96 9.95 23.58
CA GLU A 14 22.60 9.56 22.32
C GLU A 14 22.41 8.07 22.02
N LYS A 15 22.47 7.22 23.05
CA LYS A 15 22.23 5.79 22.92
C LYS A 15 20.79 5.50 22.46
N ILE A 16 19.82 6.20 23.02
CA ILE A 16 18.40 6.10 22.61
C ILE A 16 18.20 6.56 21.16
N LYS A 17 18.87 7.65 20.73
CA LYS A 17 18.83 8.11 19.33
C LYS A 17 19.42 7.08 18.37
N SER A 18 20.54 6.46 18.72
CA SER A 18 21.15 5.40 17.91
C SER A 18 20.20 4.20 17.78
N MET A 19 19.61 3.75 18.89
CA MET A 19 18.65 2.64 18.87
C MET A 19 17.39 2.96 18.05
N ALA A 20 16.90 4.20 18.11
CA ALA A 20 15.77 4.65 17.30
C ALA A 20 16.11 4.68 15.79
N ALA A 21 17.33 5.09 15.44
CA ALA A 21 17.80 5.09 14.05
C ALA A 21 17.98 3.67 13.50
N ASP A 22 18.57 2.77 14.29
CA ASP A 22 18.72 1.35 13.93
C ASP A 22 17.37 0.66 13.77
N LEU A 23 16.39 1.00 14.63
CA LEU A 23 15.03 0.50 14.52
C LEU A 23 14.30 1.03 13.27
N ALA A 24 14.45 2.32 12.96
CA ALA A 24 13.89 2.90 11.73
C ALA A 24 14.47 2.23 10.47
N MET A 25 15.78 1.95 10.46
CA MET A 25 16.44 1.16 9.42
C MET A 25 15.90 -0.27 9.33
N ALA A 26 15.68 -0.93 10.47
CA ALA A 26 15.12 -2.28 10.51
C ALA A 26 13.67 -2.33 9.98
N ILE A 27 12.85 -1.32 10.28
CA ILE A 27 11.48 -1.18 9.77
C ILE A 27 11.48 -0.94 8.25
N ILE A 28 12.37 -0.08 7.76
CA ILE A 28 12.52 0.17 6.31
C ILE A 28 12.93 -1.12 5.59
N ASN A 29 13.90 -1.87 6.13
CA ASN A 29 14.35 -3.14 5.54
C ASN A 29 13.33 -4.28 5.67
N SER A 30 12.47 -4.27 6.70
CA SER A 30 11.40 -5.26 6.90
C SER A 30 10.20 -5.05 5.97
N SER A 31 10.11 -3.92 5.27
CA SER A 31 8.97 -3.59 4.39
C SER A 31 8.90 -4.43 3.11
N ASN A 32 9.85 -5.35 2.88
CA ASN A 32 9.87 -6.24 1.71
C ASN A 32 9.24 -7.64 1.94
N HIS A 33 8.82 -8.01 3.15
CA HIS A 33 7.98 -9.19 3.35
C HIS A 33 7.27 -9.13 4.71
N THR A 34 5.99 -9.53 4.77
CA THR A 34 5.17 -9.70 5.99
C THR A 34 4.71 -8.43 6.73
N ALA A 35 3.83 -7.65 6.08
CA ALA A 35 3.14 -6.49 6.66
C ALA A 35 2.23 -6.80 7.87
N SER A 36 1.85 -8.06 8.12
CA SER A 36 1.03 -8.45 9.27
C SER A 36 1.85 -8.71 10.54
N VAL A 37 3.03 -9.33 10.42
CA VAL A 37 3.91 -9.62 11.57
C VAL A 37 4.67 -8.36 12.00
N ALA A 38 5.01 -7.50 11.04
CA ALA A 38 5.59 -6.19 11.31
C ALA A 38 4.65 -5.30 12.16
N GLN A 39 3.33 -5.44 12.01
CA GLN A 39 2.36 -4.61 12.73
C GLN A 39 2.23 -4.99 14.21
N GLU A 40 2.29 -6.29 14.56
CA GLU A 40 2.33 -6.76 15.96
C GLU A 40 3.66 -6.41 16.64
N LEU A 41 4.80 -6.64 15.96
CA LEU A 41 6.13 -6.26 16.47
C LEU A 41 6.30 -4.75 16.65
N GLN A 42 5.68 -3.92 15.79
CA GLN A 42 5.70 -2.47 15.91
C GLN A 42 4.92 -1.96 17.12
N VAL A 43 3.80 -2.59 17.47
CA VAL A 43 3.00 -2.21 18.64
C VAL A 43 3.69 -2.67 19.92
N GLU A 44 4.24 -3.88 19.96
CA GLU A 44 4.93 -4.40 21.15
C GLU A 44 6.23 -3.62 21.43
N ALA A 45 7.06 -3.36 20.41
CA ALA A 45 8.29 -2.59 20.56
C ALA A 45 8.03 -1.10 20.90
N ALA A 46 6.96 -0.49 20.36
CA ALA A 46 6.56 0.86 20.76
C ALA A 46 6.03 0.91 22.20
N THR A 47 5.37 -0.15 22.65
CA THR A 47 4.86 -0.27 24.03
C THR A 47 6.01 -0.47 25.02
N ASP A 48 6.99 -1.30 24.69
CA ASP A 48 8.19 -1.49 25.53
C ASP A 48 9.05 -0.23 25.61
N LEU A 49 9.20 0.51 24.50
CA LEU A 49 9.88 1.80 24.50
C LEU A 49 9.12 2.84 25.34
N ALA A 50 7.79 2.87 25.24
CA ALA A 50 6.95 3.73 26.06
C ALA A 50 7.06 3.37 27.56
N MET A 51 7.07 2.08 27.91
CA MET A 51 7.23 1.61 29.29
C MET A 51 8.63 1.92 29.85
N ALA A 52 9.69 1.77 29.06
CA ALA A 52 11.06 2.12 29.45
C ALA A 52 11.23 3.64 29.67
N VAL A 53 10.47 4.46 28.95
CA VAL A 53 10.53 5.92 29.00
C VAL A 53 9.67 6.54 30.10
N VAL A 54 8.57 5.88 30.53
CA VAL A 54 7.77 6.34 31.68
C VAL A 54 8.60 6.45 32.98
N GLY A 55 9.75 5.77 33.06
CA GLY A 55 10.72 5.91 34.16
C GLY A 55 11.68 7.10 34.08
N SER A 56 11.72 7.86 32.97
CA SER A 56 12.71 8.91 32.72
C SER A 56 12.03 10.24 32.34
N SER A 57 12.46 11.31 33.03
CA SER A 57 12.01 12.71 32.97
C SER A 57 11.36 13.20 31.67
N ASN A 58 10.41 14.14 31.80
CA ASN A 58 9.59 14.87 30.81
C ASN A 58 10.15 15.10 29.38
N LEU A 59 11.47 15.11 29.20
CA LEU A 59 12.14 15.26 27.91
C LEU A 59 12.03 13.99 27.05
N ALA A 60 12.03 12.80 27.67
CA ALA A 60 11.89 11.53 26.98
C ALA A 60 10.46 11.32 26.43
N MET A 61 9.45 11.85 27.13
CA MET A 61 8.06 11.90 26.63
C MET A 61 7.91 12.71 25.34
N SER A 62 8.69 13.79 25.15
CA SER A 62 8.66 14.59 23.92
C SER A 62 9.24 13.82 22.72
N ILE A 63 10.36 13.11 22.94
CA ILE A 63 11.02 12.31 21.91
C ILE A 63 10.15 11.11 21.54
N VAL A 64 9.55 10.43 22.52
CA VAL A 64 8.58 9.36 22.24
C VAL A 64 7.40 9.92 21.46
N ARG A 65 6.89 11.10 21.80
CA ARG A 65 5.78 11.71 21.04
C ARG A 65 6.16 12.01 19.60
N GLU A 66 7.37 12.49 19.34
CA GLU A 66 7.87 12.72 17.97
C GLU A 66 8.10 11.42 17.21
N VAL A 67 8.66 10.38 17.84
CA VAL A 67 8.87 9.07 17.22
C VAL A 67 7.53 8.36 16.99
N LEU A 68 6.59 8.44 17.92
CA LEU A 68 5.23 7.90 17.76
C LEU A 68 4.46 8.70 16.71
N GLN A 69 4.65 10.02 16.62
CA GLN A 69 4.09 10.84 15.53
C GLN A 69 4.70 10.50 14.18
N ALA A 70 6.01 10.27 14.10
CA ALA A 70 6.69 9.87 12.87
C ALA A 70 6.27 8.45 12.43
N ALA A 71 6.16 7.52 13.39
CA ALA A 71 5.69 6.16 13.17
C ALA A 71 4.20 6.13 12.79
N SER A 72 3.36 6.94 13.45
CA SER A 72 1.93 7.06 13.09
C SER A 72 1.72 7.79 11.76
N ALA A 73 2.60 8.74 11.39
CA ALA A 73 2.59 9.38 10.07
C ALA A 73 3.00 8.41 8.94
N THR A 74 3.85 7.41 9.24
CA THR A 74 4.15 6.31 8.30
C THR A 74 3.13 5.18 8.34
N ALA A 75 2.37 5.05 9.44
CA ALA A 75 1.28 4.08 9.60
C ALA A 75 -0.09 4.58 9.11
N VAL A 76 -0.19 5.79 8.52
CA VAL A 76 -1.38 6.18 7.75
C VAL A 76 -1.31 5.52 6.36
N ILE A 77 -1.32 4.20 6.34
CA ILE A 77 -2.01 3.52 5.23
C ILE A 77 -3.48 3.89 5.47
N PRO A 78 -4.20 4.54 4.55
CA PRO A 78 -5.63 4.75 4.74
C PRO A 78 -6.32 3.37 4.79
N HIS A 79 -6.59 2.89 6.01
CA HIS A 79 -7.13 1.56 6.35
C HIS A 79 -8.61 1.37 5.96
N SER A 80 -9.09 1.98 4.86
CA SER A 80 -10.48 1.75 4.42
C SER A 80 -10.69 1.89 2.91
N ALA A 81 -9.68 1.56 2.11
CA ALA A 81 -9.89 1.45 0.67
C ALA A 81 -10.84 0.29 0.35
N LYS A 82 -12.12 0.62 0.13
CA LYS A 82 -13.15 -0.33 -0.31
C LYS A 82 -12.58 -1.21 -1.44
N PRO A 83 -12.86 -2.53 -1.41
CA PRO A 83 -12.39 -3.43 -2.46
C PRO A 83 -12.91 -2.98 -3.82
N ILE A 84 -12.12 -3.24 -4.85
CA ILE A 84 -12.50 -2.96 -6.24
C ILE A 84 -13.30 -4.16 -6.75
N MET A 85 -14.51 -3.89 -7.22
CA MET A 85 -15.37 -4.93 -7.81
C MET A 85 -14.97 -5.14 -9.27
N VAL A 86 -14.56 -6.36 -9.63
CA VAL A 86 -14.15 -6.71 -10.98
C VAL A 86 -15.20 -7.59 -11.64
N HIS A 87 -15.74 -7.12 -12.76
CA HIS A 87 -16.82 -7.77 -13.49
C HIS A 87 -16.30 -8.44 -14.77
N TYR A 88 -16.77 -9.66 -15.04
CA TYR A 88 -16.62 -10.32 -16.33
C TYR A 88 -17.80 -11.26 -16.58
N LYS A 89 -18.60 -10.96 -17.61
CA LYS A 89 -19.89 -11.64 -17.87
C LYS A 89 -20.75 -11.65 -16.58
N ASP A 90 -21.21 -12.82 -16.14
CA ASP A 90 -22.02 -13.00 -14.93
C ASP A 90 -21.18 -13.15 -13.64
N ARG A 91 -19.84 -13.03 -13.74
CA ARG A 91 -18.93 -13.17 -12.60
C ARG A 91 -18.54 -11.82 -12.04
N VAL A 92 -18.53 -11.73 -10.72
CA VAL A 92 -18.06 -10.57 -9.97
C VAL A 92 -17.08 -11.04 -8.90
N VAL A 93 -15.90 -10.42 -8.86
CA VAL A 93 -14.85 -10.71 -7.87
C VAL A 93 -14.48 -9.42 -7.15
N ALA A 94 -14.53 -9.43 -5.83
CA ALA A 94 -13.99 -8.34 -5.01
C ALA A 94 -12.48 -8.51 -4.87
N MET A 95 -11.71 -7.49 -5.23
CA MET A 95 -10.24 -7.48 -5.11
C MET A 95 -9.75 -6.39 -4.17
N GLY A 96 -8.79 -6.75 -3.31
CA GLY A 96 -8.16 -5.80 -2.42
C GLY A 96 -7.36 -4.76 -3.22
N ARG A 97 -7.55 -3.48 -2.90
CA ARG A 97 -6.85 -2.39 -3.60
C ARG A 97 -5.33 -2.49 -3.46
N GLN A 98 -4.86 -2.87 -2.27
CA GLN A 98 -3.44 -3.10 -2.02
C GLN A 98 -2.89 -4.22 -2.91
N GLN A 99 -3.61 -5.34 -3.01
CA GLN A 99 -3.22 -6.46 -3.88
C GLN A 99 -3.11 -6.02 -5.34
N LEU A 100 -4.09 -5.27 -5.83
CA LEU A 100 -4.08 -4.72 -7.18
C LEU A 100 -2.93 -3.73 -7.43
N THR A 101 -2.54 -2.97 -6.40
CA THR A 101 -1.36 -2.09 -6.46
C THR A 101 -0.07 -2.91 -6.56
N THR A 102 0.03 -4.03 -5.82
CA THR A 102 1.24 -4.89 -5.78
C THR A 102 1.48 -5.67 -7.07
N ILE A 103 0.42 -6.11 -7.76
CA ILE A 103 0.56 -6.95 -8.97
C ILE A 103 1.30 -6.22 -10.10
N GLY A 104 1.29 -4.89 -10.10
CA GLY A 104 1.98 -4.04 -11.08
C GLY A 104 1.39 -4.13 -12.50
N ARG A 105 1.68 -3.11 -13.31
CA ARG A 105 1.11 -2.99 -14.67
C ARG A 105 1.35 -4.16 -15.61
N LEU A 106 2.51 -4.84 -15.51
CA LEU A 106 2.87 -5.88 -16.47
C LEU A 106 2.05 -7.17 -16.29
N ASN A 107 1.57 -7.42 -15.07
CA ASN A 107 0.94 -8.68 -14.72
C ASN A 107 -0.55 -8.54 -14.43
N VAL A 108 -1.09 -7.32 -14.28
CA VAL A 108 -2.49 -7.11 -13.88
C VAL A 108 -3.46 -7.78 -14.85
N LEU A 109 -3.27 -7.61 -16.17
CA LEU A 109 -4.19 -8.18 -17.14
C LEU A 109 -4.17 -9.70 -17.10
N GLN A 110 -2.98 -10.30 -17.01
CA GLN A 110 -2.83 -11.75 -16.91
C GLN A 110 -3.45 -12.28 -15.61
N TYR A 111 -3.17 -11.64 -14.48
CA TYR A 111 -3.75 -11.99 -13.19
C TYR A 111 -5.28 -11.95 -13.20
N LEU A 112 -5.87 -10.89 -13.76
CA LEU A 112 -7.32 -10.77 -13.88
C LEU A 112 -7.90 -11.85 -14.81
N LYS A 113 -7.21 -12.17 -15.92
CA LYS A 113 -7.61 -13.25 -16.83
C LYS A 113 -7.62 -14.61 -16.12
N ASP A 114 -6.58 -14.92 -15.36
CA ASP A 114 -6.46 -16.17 -14.60
C ASP A 114 -7.53 -16.25 -13.51
N ARG A 115 -7.76 -15.15 -12.79
CA ARG A 115 -8.73 -15.12 -11.69
C ARG A 115 -10.18 -15.24 -12.14
N LEU A 116 -10.49 -14.76 -13.34
CA LEU A 116 -11.85 -14.76 -13.92
C LEU A 116 -12.08 -15.88 -14.94
N ASP A 117 -11.08 -16.74 -15.17
CA ASP A 117 -11.11 -17.84 -16.14
C ASP A 117 -11.47 -17.35 -17.56
N VAL A 118 -10.80 -16.27 -17.99
CA VAL A 118 -11.02 -15.64 -19.29
C VAL A 118 -10.29 -16.40 -20.42
N GLY A 119 -9.31 -17.24 -20.07
CA GLY A 119 -8.47 -17.95 -21.03
C GLY A 119 -7.60 -17.01 -21.85
N ASN A 120 -7.30 -17.37 -23.10
CA ASN A 120 -6.41 -16.60 -23.97
C ASN A 120 -7.12 -15.55 -24.86
N LEU A 121 -8.33 -15.14 -24.47
CA LEU A 121 -9.07 -14.13 -25.22
C LEU A 121 -8.37 -12.76 -25.13
N GLY A 122 -8.40 -12.02 -26.24
CA GLY A 122 -8.02 -10.60 -26.24
C GLY A 122 -9.05 -9.83 -25.43
N VAL A 123 -8.63 -9.20 -24.33
CA VAL A 123 -9.51 -8.41 -23.46
C VAL A 123 -8.98 -7.02 -23.24
N SER A 124 -9.90 -6.06 -23.12
CA SER A 124 -9.65 -4.71 -22.61
C SER A 124 -10.15 -4.61 -21.18
N LEU A 125 -9.48 -3.77 -20.39
CA LEU A 125 -9.88 -3.41 -19.05
C LEU A 125 -10.61 -2.06 -19.09
N TYR A 126 -11.80 -2.00 -18.51
CA TYR A 126 -12.58 -0.79 -18.33
C TYR A 126 -12.77 -0.51 -16.85
N GLY A 127 -12.90 0.74 -16.45
CA GLY A 127 -13.08 1.12 -15.06
C GLY A 127 -13.98 2.33 -14.89
N THR A 128 -14.59 2.41 -13.72
CA THR A 128 -15.25 3.62 -13.22
C THR A 128 -14.38 4.26 -12.14
N PHE A 129 -14.49 5.57 -12.00
CA PHE A 129 -13.60 6.37 -11.15
C PHE A 129 -14.38 7.15 -10.11
N VAL A 130 -13.71 7.49 -9.01
CA VAL A 130 -14.29 8.37 -7.99
C VAL A 130 -14.73 9.68 -8.65
N GLY A 131 -16.00 10.04 -8.48
CA GLY A 131 -16.61 11.23 -9.11
C GLY A 131 -17.20 10.98 -10.50
N ASN A 132 -16.92 9.83 -11.13
CA ASN A 132 -17.56 9.39 -12.38
C ASN A 132 -17.87 7.89 -12.34
N GLU A 133 -18.79 7.51 -11.45
CA GLU A 133 -19.16 6.10 -11.22
C GLU A 133 -20.15 5.55 -12.27
N GLY A 134 -20.71 6.42 -13.13
CA GLY A 134 -21.75 6.06 -14.09
C GLY A 134 -21.22 5.59 -15.45
N GLU A 135 -19.95 5.83 -15.76
CA GLU A 135 -19.38 5.55 -17.07
C GLU A 135 -18.11 4.69 -16.97
N PHE A 136 -18.10 3.60 -17.73
CA PHE A 136 -16.93 2.75 -17.89
C PHE A 136 -16.04 3.29 -19.01
N VAL A 137 -14.84 3.71 -18.67
CA VAL A 137 -13.81 4.14 -19.64
C VAL A 137 -12.70 3.10 -19.72
N GLU A 138 -12.04 2.99 -20.88
CA GLU A 138 -10.91 2.06 -21.05
C GLU A 138 -9.74 2.50 -20.17
N VAL A 139 -9.18 1.57 -19.40
CA VAL A 139 -8.07 1.82 -18.49
C VAL A 139 -6.76 1.60 -19.24
N ASP A 140 -5.92 2.64 -19.31
CA ASP A 140 -4.54 2.46 -19.76
C ASP A 140 -3.75 1.72 -18.68
N VAL A 141 -3.40 0.47 -18.98
CA VAL A 141 -2.63 -0.40 -18.09
C VAL A 141 -1.25 0.18 -17.80
N ASN A 142 -0.69 1.04 -18.66
CA ASN A 142 0.61 1.65 -18.41
C ASN A 142 0.62 2.63 -17.22
N ALA A 143 -0.55 3.21 -16.92
CA ALA A 143 -0.78 4.11 -15.79
C ALA A 143 -1.56 3.43 -14.65
N TRP A 144 -1.47 2.09 -14.57
CA TRP A 144 -2.21 1.28 -13.62
C TRP A 144 -2.02 1.74 -12.17
N GLU A 145 -0.78 1.94 -11.73
CA GLU A 145 -0.45 2.30 -10.35
C GLU A 145 -1.04 3.66 -9.94
N GLU A 146 -1.18 4.58 -10.89
CA GLU A 146 -1.78 5.89 -10.68
C GLU A 146 -3.31 5.81 -10.58
N PHE A 147 -3.92 4.91 -11.34
CA PHE A 147 -5.38 4.76 -11.40
C PHE A 147 -5.95 3.89 -10.28
N VAL A 148 -5.20 2.91 -9.77
CA VAL A 148 -5.67 2.00 -8.72
C VAL A 148 -6.27 2.72 -7.52
N PRO A 149 -5.73 3.84 -7.00
CA PRO A 149 -6.35 4.61 -5.92
C PRO A 149 -7.73 5.20 -6.26
N GLN A 150 -7.98 5.50 -7.54
CA GLN A 150 -9.18 6.19 -8.02
C GLN A 150 -10.25 5.25 -8.60
N ILE A 151 -9.89 4.01 -8.90
CA ILE A 151 -10.82 3.02 -9.46
C ILE A 151 -11.88 2.60 -8.43
N VAL A 152 -13.14 2.63 -8.82
CA VAL A 152 -14.27 2.14 -8.00
C VAL A 152 -14.66 0.74 -8.44
N GLN A 153 -14.84 0.54 -9.74
CA GLN A 153 -15.16 -0.76 -10.34
C GLN A 153 -14.31 -1.00 -11.58
N LEU A 154 -14.10 -2.28 -11.91
CA LEU A 154 -13.43 -2.74 -13.12
C LEU A 154 -14.32 -3.70 -13.89
N GLN A 155 -14.16 -3.73 -15.20
CA GLN A 155 -14.84 -4.64 -16.09
C GLN A 155 -13.89 -5.11 -17.18
N LEU A 156 -13.80 -6.43 -17.37
CA LEU A 156 -13.11 -7.02 -18.52
C LEU A 156 -14.11 -7.16 -19.66
N ARG A 157 -13.73 -6.72 -20.86
CA ARG A 157 -14.52 -6.92 -22.09
C ARG A 157 -13.67 -7.59 -23.15
N VAL A 158 -14.22 -8.57 -23.84
CA VAL A 158 -13.55 -9.24 -24.97
C VAL A 158 -13.45 -8.25 -26.12
N ARG A 159 -12.24 -8.06 -26.66
CA ARG A 159 -12.04 -7.32 -27.90
C ARG A 159 -12.55 -8.21 -29.03
N GLU A 160 -13.57 -7.75 -29.74
CA GLU A 160 -13.87 -8.32 -31.05
C GLU A 160 -12.67 -8.01 -31.96
N ILE A 161 -11.88 -9.03 -32.26
CA ILE A 161 -10.90 -8.94 -33.33
C ILE A 161 -11.74 -8.87 -34.60
N ARG A 162 -11.96 -7.65 -35.10
CA ARG A 162 -12.44 -7.47 -36.47
C ARG A 162 -11.34 -8.03 -37.34
N MET A 163 -11.50 -9.29 -37.77
CA MET A 163 -10.76 -9.80 -38.91
C MET A 163 -11.15 -8.90 -40.08
N THR A 164 -10.32 -7.91 -40.37
CA THR A 164 -10.35 -7.21 -41.63
C THR A 164 -10.13 -8.27 -42.70
N GLU A 165 -11.23 -8.73 -43.31
CA GLU A 165 -11.19 -9.52 -44.53
C GLU A 165 -10.35 -8.72 -45.52
N HIS A 166 -9.12 -9.16 -45.73
CA HIS A 166 -8.37 -8.77 -46.92
C HIS A 166 -9.14 -9.36 -48.09
N VAL A 167 -10.02 -8.56 -48.68
CA VAL A 167 -10.59 -8.80 -49.99
C VAL A 167 -9.42 -8.85 -50.96
N LEU A 168 -8.96 -10.07 -51.25
CA LEU A 168 -8.09 -10.35 -52.37
C LEU A 168 -8.90 -10.08 -53.64
N VAL A 169 -8.80 -8.85 -54.13
CA VAL A 169 -9.16 -8.52 -55.51
C VAL A 169 -8.00 -9.01 -56.38
N SER A 170 -8.13 -10.23 -56.92
CA SER A 170 -7.35 -10.71 -58.06
C SER A 170 -8.02 -11.93 -58.66
#